data_AF-A0A7X9CT54-F1
#
_entry.id   AF-A0A7X9CT54-F1
#
_cell.length_a   1.000
_cell.length_b   1.000
_cell.length_c   1.000
_cell.angle_alpha   90.00
_cell.angle_beta   90.00
_cell.angle_gamma   90.00
#
_symmetry.space_group_name_H-M   'P 1'
#
loop_
_entity.id
_entity.type
_entity.pdbx_description
1 polymer ?
#
loop_
_entity_poly.entity_id
_entity_poly.type
_entity_poly.pdbx_seq_one_letter_code
_entity_poly.pdbx_strand_id
1 'polypeptide(L)'
;MTENEDYLSRIGTLIRDARQHSGLTQAQLASELGTSQSAVNRIEKGQQNLTLETLSKIGSALDSELVGLGTSGPSHLRVHGETTLSGSIDVKSSKNAGVALLCASLLNTGTTVLRKVARIEEVNRLLEVLTSIGVKATWLNEQNDLELKVPATLDLSSIDAGAARRTRSIIMFLGPLLHRAGTFQLPYAGGCDLGTRTVEPHMTALRHFGLDVVATDQNYQATTSPVDGSRRPIVLTERGDTVTENALLAAALYDGETVIRNASPNYMVQDLCFFLEKLGVAIDGIGTTTLRVHGKTSIATDVDYAPSEDPIEAMSLISAAIVTRSSITVRRVPIEFMEIELALLEEMGFSYERSEEYLALNGHTRL
;
A
#
# COMPACT_ATOMS: atom_id res chain seq x y z
N MET A 1 37.11 27.75 0.15
CA MET A 1 36.46 26.61 -0.50
C MET A 1 35.51 27.16 -1.52
N THR A 2 35.67 26.76 -2.78
CA THR A 2 34.74 27.15 -3.85
C THR A 2 33.43 26.34 -3.71
N GLU A 3 32.29 26.86 -4.18
CA GLU A 3 30.99 26.15 -4.13
C GLU A 3 31.05 24.73 -4.72
N ASN A 4 31.98 24.50 -5.66
CA ASN A 4 32.18 23.22 -6.32
C ASN A 4 32.89 22.17 -5.43
N GLU A 5 33.79 22.59 -4.53
CA GLU A 5 34.45 21.70 -3.56
C GLU A 5 33.48 21.24 -2.46
N ASP A 6 32.53 22.10 -2.09
CA ASP A 6 31.50 21.78 -1.09
C ASP A 6 30.52 20.71 -1.61
N TYR A 7 30.15 20.79 -2.89
CA TYR A 7 29.26 19.82 -3.54
C TYR A 7 29.86 18.39 -3.60
N LEU A 8 31.11 18.27 -4.07
CA LEU A 8 31.76 16.96 -4.21
C LEU A 8 31.99 16.28 -2.85
N SER A 9 32.32 17.06 -1.81
CA SER A 9 32.48 16.56 -0.44
C SER A 9 31.16 16.00 0.13
N ARG A 10 30.04 16.69 -0.14
CA ARG A 10 28.70 16.25 0.28
C ARG A 10 28.28 14.96 -0.41
N ILE A 11 28.51 14.85 -1.72
CA ILE A 11 28.25 13.61 -2.47
C ILE A 11 29.14 12.46 -1.97
N GLY A 12 30.43 12.72 -1.76
CA GLY A 12 31.34 11.71 -1.23
C GLY A 12 30.90 11.17 0.13
N THR A 13 30.41 12.06 1.01
CA THR A 13 29.86 11.68 2.31
C THR A 13 28.61 10.80 2.17
N LEU A 14 27.66 11.18 1.29
CA LEU A 14 26.45 10.38 1.03
C LEU A 14 26.78 8.98 0.51
N ILE A 15 27.71 8.87 -0.44
CA ILE A 15 28.14 7.57 -1.00
C ILE A 15 28.77 6.69 0.09
N ARG A 16 29.61 7.29 0.96
CA ARG A 16 30.25 6.57 2.07
C ARG A 16 29.21 6.05 3.06
N ASP A 17 28.26 6.89 3.45
CA ASP A 17 27.26 6.56 4.44
C ASP A 17 26.29 5.49 3.89
N ALA A 18 25.86 5.60 2.62
CA ALA A 18 25.07 4.58 1.93
C ALA A 18 25.80 3.24 1.81
N ARG A 19 27.10 3.26 1.46
CA ARG A 19 27.93 2.04 1.43
C ARG A 19 28.03 1.37 2.81
N GLN A 20 28.25 2.16 3.85
CA GLN A 20 28.33 1.66 5.23
C GLN A 20 27.00 1.06 5.70
N HIS A 21 25.88 1.73 5.38
CA HIS A 21 24.54 1.23 5.68
C HIS A 21 24.26 -0.12 4.98
N SER A 22 24.74 -0.26 3.75
CA SER A 22 24.65 -1.50 2.97
C SER A 22 25.64 -2.59 3.40
N GLY A 23 26.47 -2.36 4.42
CA GLY A 23 27.45 -3.32 4.92
C GLY A 23 28.63 -3.61 3.98
N LEU A 24 28.79 -2.84 2.90
CA LEU A 24 29.83 -3.08 1.89
C LEU A 24 31.17 -2.45 2.28
N THR A 25 32.27 -3.15 2.00
CA THR A 25 33.62 -2.57 2.03
C THR A 25 33.88 -1.74 0.77
N GLN A 26 34.85 -0.82 0.81
CA GLN A 26 35.25 -0.06 -0.40
C GLN A 26 35.71 -0.98 -1.54
N ALA A 27 36.29 -2.15 -1.21
CA ALA A 27 36.73 -3.13 -2.21
C ALA A 27 35.55 -3.85 -2.88
N GLN A 28 34.50 -4.17 -2.12
CA GLN A 28 33.28 -4.78 -2.67
C GLN A 28 32.53 -3.81 -3.58
N LEU A 29 32.34 -2.56 -3.15
CA LEU A 29 31.75 -1.52 -3.99
C LEU A 29 32.60 -1.29 -5.26
N ALA A 30 33.93 -1.31 -5.14
CA ALA A 30 34.80 -1.17 -6.31
C ALA A 30 34.62 -2.32 -7.33
N SER A 31 34.42 -3.55 -6.84
CA SER A 31 34.13 -4.72 -7.69
C SER A 31 32.81 -4.57 -8.44
N GLU A 32 31.75 -4.12 -7.76
CA GLU A 32 30.43 -3.91 -8.37
C GLU A 32 30.43 -2.79 -9.43
N LEU A 33 31.25 -1.75 -9.21
CA LEU A 33 31.40 -0.63 -10.14
C LEU A 33 32.39 -0.89 -11.28
N GLY A 34 33.10 -2.03 -11.27
CA GLY A 34 34.19 -2.30 -12.21
C GLY A 34 35.34 -1.29 -12.12
N THR A 35 35.65 -0.82 -10.91
CA THR A 35 36.69 0.19 -10.64
C THR A 35 37.66 -0.26 -9.55
N SER A 36 38.60 0.61 -9.13
CA SER A 36 39.56 0.31 -8.07
C SER A 36 39.08 0.81 -6.70
N GLN A 37 39.49 0.12 -5.62
CA GLN A 37 39.24 0.58 -4.24
C GLN A 37 39.75 2.02 -4.02
N SER A 38 40.90 2.36 -4.60
CA SER A 38 41.48 3.70 -4.55
C SER A 38 40.59 4.75 -5.23
N ALA A 39 39.86 4.38 -6.29
CA ALA A 39 38.88 5.27 -6.92
C ALA A 39 37.68 5.50 -6.00
N VAL A 40 37.13 4.45 -5.39
CA VAL A 40 36.04 4.58 -4.41
C VAL A 40 36.45 5.47 -3.23
N ASN A 41 37.67 5.32 -2.71
CA ASN A 41 38.17 6.18 -1.63
C ASN A 41 38.28 7.67 -2.04
N ARG A 42 38.70 7.97 -3.27
CA ARG A 42 38.73 9.35 -3.78
C ARG A 42 37.32 9.92 -3.96
N ILE A 43 36.38 9.10 -4.43
CA ILE A 43 34.97 9.45 -4.56
C ILE A 43 34.38 9.81 -3.20
N GLU A 44 34.58 8.98 -2.17
CA GLU A 44 34.08 9.21 -0.82
C GLU A 44 34.68 10.45 -0.14
N LYS A 45 35.89 10.86 -0.55
CA LYS A 45 36.56 12.09 -0.07
C LYS A 45 36.20 13.34 -0.88
N GLY A 46 35.34 13.23 -1.89
CA GLY A 46 35.02 14.34 -2.80
C GLY A 46 36.19 14.80 -3.67
N GLN A 47 37.19 13.94 -3.87
CA GLN A 47 38.43 14.23 -4.61
C GLN A 47 38.37 13.77 -6.08
N GLN A 48 37.20 13.37 -6.56
CA GLN A 48 37.00 12.85 -7.92
C GLN A 48 35.71 13.40 -8.51
N ASN A 49 35.79 13.94 -9.73
CA ASN A 49 34.62 14.33 -10.50
C ASN A 49 33.86 13.08 -10.96
N LEU A 50 32.54 13.11 -10.82
CA LEU A 50 31.66 12.01 -11.16
C LEU A 50 30.77 12.40 -12.33
N THR A 51 30.68 11.52 -13.32
CA THR A 51 29.68 11.64 -14.38
C THR A 51 28.33 11.14 -13.87
N LEU A 52 27.24 11.55 -14.53
CA LEU A 52 25.89 11.06 -14.22
C LEU A 52 25.79 9.53 -14.35
N GLU A 53 26.48 8.96 -15.35
CA GLU A 53 26.57 7.52 -15.55
C GLU A 53 27.24 6.81 -14.36
N THR A 54 28.36 7.36 -13.85
CA THR A 54 29.04 6.81 -12.69
C THR A 54 28.18 6.91 -11.43
N LEU A 55 27.51 8.04 -11.22
CA LEU A 55 26.60 8.22 -10.08
C LEU A 55 25.39 7.27 -10.15
N SER A 56 24.84 7.02 -11.35
CA SER A 56 23.75 6.04 -11.55
C SER A 56 24.20 4.61 -11.25
N LYS A 57 25.42 4.23 -11.66
CA LYS A 57 26.02 2.94 -11.32
C LYS A 57 26.23 2.78 -9.82
N ILE A 58 26.70 3.83 -9.14
CA ILE A 58 26.85 3.84 -7.67
C ILE A 58 25.48 3.74 -6.98
N GLY A 59 24.48 4.48 -7.45
CA GLY A 59 23.12 4.38 -6.90
C GLY A 59 22.53 2.97 -7.05
N SER A 60 22.73 2.35 -8.21
CA SER A 60 22.27 0.98 -8.47
C SER A 60 22.99 -0.06 -7.59
N ALA A 61 24.29 0.10 -7.38
CA ALA A 61 25.10 -0.80 -6.55
C ALA A 61 24.75 -0.70 -5.06
N LEU A 62 24.41 0.50 -4.59
CA LEU A 62 24.13 0.77 -3.17
C LEU A 62 22.64 0.72 -2.80
N ASP A 63 21.77 0.28 -3.72
CA ASP A 63 20.30 0.38 -3.63
C ASP A 63 19.85 1.74 -3.06
N SER A 64 20.53 2.80 -3.49
CA SER A 64 20.40 4.15 -2.98
C SER A 64 20.10 5.10 -4.13
N GLU A 65 19.04 5.90 -4.00
CA GLU A 65 18.71 6.94 -4.97
C GLU A 65 19.70 8.12 -4.87
N LEU A 66 20.96 7.89 -5.23
CA LEU A 66 21.99 8.94 -5.28
C LEU A 66 21.78 9.90 -6.46
N VAL A 67 21.09 9.44 -7.51
CA VAL A 67 20.65 10.25 -8.65
C VAL A 67 19.19 9.91 -8.95
N GLY A 68 18.29 10.62 -8.28
CA GLY A 68 16.92 10.75 -8.75
C GLY A 68 16.90 11.73 -9.93
N LEU A 69 17.02 11.24 -11.18
CA LEU A 69 16.51 11.97 -12.35
C LEU A 69 14.99 11.77 -12.36
N GLY A 70 14.31 12.35 -11.37
CA GLY A 70 12.88 12.18 -11.12
C GLY A 70 12.49 12.84 -9.81
N THR A 71 11.87 14.01 -9.92
CA THR A 71 11.39 14.91 -8.84
C THR A 71 12.44 15.43 -7.86
N SER A 72 12.89 16.67 -8.11
CA SER A 72 13.64 17.52 -7.17
C SER A 72 12.77 17.93 -5.97
N GLY A 73 12.40 16.97 -5.13
CA GLY A 73 11.75 17.22 -3.84
C GLY A 73 12.77 17.39 -2.71
N PRO A 74 12.47 18.17 -1.67
CA PRO A 74 13.31 18.23 -0.48
C PRO A 74 13.36 16.86 0.21
N SER A 75 14.55 16.28 0.38
CA SER A 75 14.78 15.02 1.12
C SER A 75 14.72 15.17 2.64
N HIS A 76 14.70 16.40 3.13
CA HIS A 76 14.62 16.73 4.54
C HIS A 76 13.62 17.87 4.75
N LEU A 77 12.78 17.74 5.77
CA LEU A 77 11.93 18.81 6.26
C LEU A 77 12.66 19.53 7.39
N ARG A 78 12.87 20.84 7.24
CA ARG A 78 13.31 21.70 8.34
C ARG A 78 12.07 22.36 8.94
N VAL A 79 11.72 21.94 10.16
CA VAL A 79 10.60 22.51 10.90
C VAL A 79 11.14 23.58 11.85
N HIS A 80 10.61 24.80 11.73
CA HIS A 80 10.92 25.90 12.64
C HIS A 80 9.79 26.05 13.65
N GLY A 81 10.11 25.90 14.94
CA GLY A 81 9.20 26.16 16.05
C GLY A 81 9.74 27.27 16.97
N GLU A 82 8.99 27.72 17.97
CA GLU A 82 7.58 27.36 18.26
C GLU A 82 6.61 27.97 17.24
N THR A 83 5.48 27.32 16.97
CA THR A 83 4.44 27.83 16.06
C THR A 83 3.04 27.49 16.55
N THR A 84 2.05 28.20 16.03
CA THR A 84 0.62 27.92 16.24
C THR A 84 -0.05 27.66 14.90
N LEU A 85 -1.02 26.75 14.90
CA LEU A 85 -1.81 26.39 13.73
C LEU A 85 -3.15 27.13 13.78
N SER A 86 -3.66 27.52 12.62
CA SER A 86 -4.99 28.13 12.50
C SER A 86 -5.60 27.79 11.14
N GLY A 87 -6.93 27.86 11.06
CA GLY A 87 -7.67 27.60 9.82
C GLY A 87 -8.30 26.21 9.79
N SER A 88 -8.53 25.70 8.57
CA SER A 88 -9.23 24.43 8.37
C SER A 88 -8.59 23.59 7.27
N ILE A 89 -8.71 22.27 7.40
CA ILE A 89 -8.13 21.29 6.47
C ILE A 89 -9.08 20.12 6.28
N ASP A 90 -9.26 19.66 5.05
CA ASP A 90 -10.01 18.44 4.74
C ASP A 90 -9.10 17.22 4.88
N VAL A 91 -9.61 16.17 5.53
CA VAL A 91 -8.97 14.85 5.55
C VAL A 91 -9.04 14.24 4.15
N LYS A 92 -7.96 13.59 3.72
CA LYS A 92 -7.86 12.93 2.41
C LYS A 92 -8.43 11.51 2.50
N SER A 93 -8.65 10.93 1.32
CA SER A 93 -9.05 9.54 1.18
C SER A 93 -8.03 8.60 1.82
N SER A 94 -8.54 7.50 2.36
CA SER A 94 -7.74 6.46 2.98
C SER A 94 -6.74 5.82 2.02
N LYS A 95 -5.47 5.82 2.42
CA LYS A 95 -4.43 5.04 1.73
C LYS A 95 -4.76 3.56 1.76
N ASN A 96 -5.08 3.04 2.95
CA ASN A 96 -5.23 1.60 3.18
C ASN A 96 -6.43 1.06 2.40
N ALA A 97 -7.55 1.79 2.37
CA ALA A 97 -8.66 1.44 1.51
C ALA A 97 -8.28 1.53 0.03
N GLY A 98 -7.60 2.60 -0.40
CA GLY A 98 -7.10 2.73 -1.77
C GLY A 98 -6.26 1.52 -2.23
N VAL A 99 -5.35 1.03 -1.38
CA VAL A 99 -4.55 -0.17 -1.64
C VAL A 99 -5.43 -1.42 -1.81
N ALA A 100 -6.39 -1.64 -0.91
CA ALA A 100 -7.31 -2.77 -1.00
C ALA A 100 -8.14 -2.74 -2.29
N LEU A 101 -8.61 -1.56 -2.69
CA LEU A 101 -9.40 -1.34 -3.90
C LEU A 101 -8.59 -1.54 -5.19
N LEU A 102 -7.30 -1.17 -5.20
CA LEU A 102 -6.39 -1.48 -6.31
C LEU A 102 -6.27 -2.99 -6.52
N CYS A 103 -6.12 -3.76 -5.44
CA CYS A 103 -6.11 -5.22 -5.49
C CYS A 103 -7.47 -5.76 -5.97
N ALA A 104 -8.58 -5.21 -5.47
CA ALA A 104 -9.94 -5.61 -5.83
C ALA A 104 -10.27 -5.37 -7.31
N SER A 105 -9.65 -4.39 -7.95
CA SER A 105 -9.85 -4.11 -9.38
C SER A 105 -9.59 -5.32 -10.27
N LEU A 106 -8.68 -6.23 -9.88
CA LEU A 106 -8.35 -7.45 -10.62
C LEU A 106 -9.52 -8.45 -10.75
N LEU A 107 -10.51 -8.36 -9.86
CA LEU A 107 -11.73 -9.18 -9.89
C LEU A 107 -12.68 -8.77 -11.02
N ASN A 108 -12.63 -7.50 -11.44
CA ASN A 108 -13.59 -6.90 -12.36
C ASN A 108 -13.02 -6.87 -13.79
N THR A 109 -13.83 -7.31 -14.75
CA THR A 109 -13.52 -7.19 -16.19
C THR A 109 -14.14 -5.96 -16.85
N GLY A 110 -14.99 -5.22 -16.13
CA GLY A 110 -15.47 -3.89 -16.51
C GLY A 110 -14.46 -2.78 -16.17
N THR A 111 -14.86 -1.53 -16.43
CA THR A 111 -14.05 -0.36 -16.08
C THR A 111 -14.20 -0.04 -14.60
N THR A 112 -13.08 0.12 -13.89
CA THR A 112 -13.06 0.53 -12.49
C THR A 112 -12.52 1.95 -12.39
N VAL A 113 -13.32 2.88 -11.89
CA VAL A 113 -12.89 4.25 -11.57
C VAL A 113 -12.83 4.41 -10.07
N LEU A 114 -11.64 4.68 -9.54
CA LEU A 114 -11.40 4.99 -8.14
C LEU A 114 -11.15 6.48 -7.98
N ARG A 115 -11.97 7.16 -7.19
CA ARG A 115 -11.91 8.61 -7.00
C ARG A 115 -10.90 8.99 -5.92
N LYS A 116 -10.20 10.10 -6.13
CA LYS A 116 -9.29 10.71 -5.14
C LYS A 116 -8.20 9.80 -4.57
N VAL A 117 -7.75 8.77 -5.30
CA VAL A 117 -6.73 7.82 -4.81
C VAL A 117 -5.43 8.54 -4.46
N ALA A 118 -4.86 8.24 -3.29
CA ALA A 118 -3.60 8.85 -2.86
C ALA A 118 -2.44 8.50 -3.82
N ARG A 119 -1.77 9.53 -4.38
CA ARG A 119 -0.56 9.36 -5.19
C ARG A 119 0.68 9.28 -4.31
N ILE A 120 0.88 8.11 -3.74
CA ILE A 120 2.01 7.81 -2.86
C ILE A 120 2.79 6.60 -3.37
N GLU A 121 3.97 6.39 -2.79
CA GLU A 121 4.87 5.31 -3.18
C GLU A 121 4.20 3.94 -3.21
N GLU A 122 3.50 3.54 -2.14
CA GLU A 122 2.82 2.23 -2.06
C GLU A 122 1.82 2.02 -3.22
N VAL A 123 1.04 3.04 -3.56
CA VAL A 123 0.08 3.01 -4.67
C VAL A 123 0.82 2.92 -6.01
N ASN A 124 1.86 3.72 -6.20
CA ASN A 124 2.65 3.71 -7.43
C ASN A 124 3.30 2.35 -7.69
N ARG A 125 3.87 1.71 -6.65
CA ARG A 125 4.45 0.36 -6.76
C ARG A 125 3.39 -0.68 -7.16
N LEU A 126 2.18 -0.63 -6.60
CA LEU A 126 1.09 -1.51 -7.04
C LEU A 126 0.65 -1.24 -8.48
N LEU A 127 0.59 0.02 -8.91
CA LEU A 127 0.27 0.37 -10.29
C LEU A 127 1.33 -0.11 -11.28
N GLU A 128 2.60 -0.06 -10.92
CA GLU A 128 3.69 -0.64 -11.73
C GLU A 128 3.51 -2.16 -11.89
N VAL A 129 3.19 -2.87 -10.80
CA VAL A 129 2.91 -4.30 -10.90
C VAL A 129 1.66 -4.57 -11.75
N LEU A 130 0.55 -3.86 -11.52
CA LEU A 130 -0.68 -4.02 -12.30
C LEU A 130 -0.44 -3.75 -13.79
N THR A 131 0.28 -2.69 -14.13
CA THR A 131 0.59 -2.33 -15.52
C THR A 131 1.54 -3.33 -16.17
N SER A 132 2.50 -3.88 -15.41
CA SER A 132 3.42 -4.92 -15.90
C SER A 132 2.71 -6.21 -16.33
N ILE A 133 1.57 -6.54 -15.70
CA ILE A 133 0.74 -7.71 -16.07
C ILE A 133 -0.37 -7.39 -17.08
N GLY A 134 -0.36 -6.17 -17.64
CA GLY A 134 -1.24 -5.74 -18.73
C GLY A 134 -2.47 -4.92 -18.32
N VAL A 135 -2.65 -4.60 -17.04
CA VAL A 135 -3.73 -3.69 -16.60
C VAL A 135 -3.46 -2.28 -17.10
N LYS A 136 -4.45 -1.64 -17.72
CA LYS A 136 -4.34 -0.22 -18.09
C LYS A 136 -4.75 0.64 -16.91
N ALA A 137 -3.83 1.45 -16.42
CA ALA A 137 -4.07 2.45 -15.38
C ALA A 137 -3.94 3.86 -15.97
N THR A 138 -4.93 4.72 -15.76
CA THR A 138 -4.94 6.09 -16.31
C THR A 138 -5.46 7.07 -15.27
N TRP A 139 -4.62 8.03 -14.88
CA TRP A 139 -5.05 9.15 -14.05
C TRP A 139 -5.89 10.12 -14.89
N LEU A 140 -7.11 10.40 -14.44
CA LEU A 140 -8.11 11.15 -15.21
C LEU A 140 -8.03 12.66 -15.00
N ASN A 141 -7.58 13.10 -13.82
CA ASN A 141 -7.59 14.50 -13.44
C ASN A 141 -6.55 14.85 -12.35
N GLU A 142 -6.53 16.12 -11.94
CA GLU A 142 -5.67 16.66 -10.88
C GLU A 142 -6.14 16.26 -9.48
N GLN A 143 -7.40 15.84 -9.34
CA GLN A 143 -8.01 15.36 -8.10
C GLN A 143 -7.60 13.92 -7.76
N ASN A 144 -6.73 13.30 -8.56
CA ASN A 144 -6.26 11.93 -8.43
C ASN A 144 -7.36 10.86 -8.62
N ASP A 145 -8.27 11.08 -9.57
CA ASP A 145 -9.14 10.00 -10.01
C ASP A 145 -8.37 9.05 -10.94
N LEU A 146 -8.54 7.75 -10.74
CA LEU A 146 -7.81 6.69 -11.41
C LEU A 146 -8.77 5.74 -12.11
N GLU A 147 -8.62 5.58 -13.42
CA GLU A 147 -9.28 4.55 -14.21
C GLU A 147 -8.38 3.30 -14.33
N LEU A 148 -8.97 2.13 -14.11
CA LEU A 148 -8.36 0.81 -14.24
C LEU A 148 -9.19 -0.04 -15.21
N LYS A 149 -8.52 -0.61 -16.21
CA LYS A 149 -9.11 -1.56 -17.16
C LYS A 149 -8.26 -2.82 -17.19
N VAL A 150 -8.81 -3.90 -16.66
CA VAL A 150 -8.14 -5.20 -16.58
C VAL A 150 -8.38 -5.97 -17.89
N PRO A 151 -7.33 -6.50 -18.55
CA PRO A 151 -7.51 -7.29 -19.76
C PRO A 151 -8.20 -8.63 -19.45
N ALA A 152 -8.70 -9.28 -20.52
CA ALA A 152 -9.26 -10.62 -20.42
C ALA A 152 -8.20 -11.62 -19.90
N THR A 153 -6.97 -11.52 -20.41
CA THR A 153 -5.83 -12.35 -20.03
C THR A 153 -4.73 -11.48 -19.44
N LEU A 154 -4.21 -11.87 -18.28
CA LEU A 154 -3.08 -11.22 -17.61
C LEU A 154 -1.77 -11.90 -18.04
N ASP A 155 -0.72 -11.11 -18.22
CA ASP A 155 0.64 -11.63 -18.42
C ASP A 155 1.39 -11.71 -17.09
N LEU A 156 1.08 -12.73 -16.29
CA LEU A 156 1.69 -12.94 -14.97
C LEU A 156 3.19 -13.24 -15.05
N SER A 157 3.73 -13.58 -16.23
CA SER A 157 5.17 -13.78 -16.42
C SER A 157 5.95 -12.47 -16.49
N SER A 158 5.25 -11.36 -16.78
CA SER A 158 5.81 -10.02 -16.90
C SER A 158 5.72 -9.19 -15.61
N ILE A 159 5.39 -9.80 -14.46
CA ILE A 159 5.35 -9.11 -13.18
C ILE A 159 6.66 -8.35 -12.92
N ASP A 160 6.56 -7.05 -12.66
CA ASP A 160 7.68 -6.23 -12.21
C ASP A 160 8.12 -6.64 -10.79
N ALA A 161 9.14 -7.49 -10.72
CA ALA A 161 9.69 -7.97 -9.46
C ALA A 161 10.38 -6.88 -8.65
N GLY A 162 10.87 -5.79 -9.27
CA GLY A 162 11.47 -4.67 -8.55
C GLY A 162 10.42 -3.91 -7.77
N ALA A 163 9.33 -3.55 -8.43
CA ALA A 163 8.19 -2.88 -7.80
C ALA A 163 7.53 -3.78 -6.74
N ALA A 164 7.25 -5.04 -7.09
CA ALA A 164 6.57 -6.00 -6.20
C ALA A 164 7.33 -6.24 -4.88
N ARG A 165 8.68 -6.25 -4.90
CA ARG A 165 9.48 -6.46 -3.69
C ARG A 165 9.50 -5.25 -2.75
N ARG A 166 9.17 -4.06 -3.25
CA ARG A 166 9.15 -2.81 -2.49
C ARG A 166 7.82 -2.53 -1.78
N THR A 167 6.79 -3.34 -2.03
CA THR A 167 5.47 -3.23 -1.39
C THR A 167 5.08 -4.55 -0.74
N ARG A 168 4.68 -4.52 0.54
CA ARG A 168 4.15 -5.72 1.22
C ARG A 168 2.73 -6.06 0.78
N SER A 169 2.02 -5.09 0.21
CA SER A 169 0.63 -5.24 -0.22
C SER A 169 0.49 -6.18 -1.42
N ILE A 170 1.60 -6.55 -2.08
CA ILE A 170 1.61 -7.54 -3.17
C ILE A 170 0.98 -8.89 -2.78
N ILE A 171 1.04 -9.27 -1.50
CA ILE A 171 0.43 -10.51 -1.02
C ILE A 171 -1.09 -10.54 -1.23
N MET A 172 -1.74 -9.38 -1.29
CA MET A 172 -3.17 -9.27 -1.54
C MET A 172 -3.55 -9.62 -2.98
N PHE A 173 -2.59 -9.77 -3.90
CA PHE A 173 -2.88 -10.25 -5.25
C PHE A 173 -3.21 -11.74 -5.27
N LEU A 174 -2.85 -12.51 -4.23
CA LEU A 174 -3.19 -13.92 -4.14
C LEU A 174 -4.72 -14.16 -4.23
N GLY A 175 -5.51 -13.36 -3.50
CA GLY A 175 -6.97 -13.44 -3.47
C GLY A 175 -7.64 -13.31 -4.84
N PRO A 176 -7.42 -12.24 -5.61
CA PRO A 176 -8.00 -12.10 -6.93
C PRO A 176 -7.33 -13.00 -7.99
N LEU A 177 -6.00 -13.22 -7.93
CA LEU A 177 -5.31 -13.98 -8.98
C LEU A 177 -5.59 -15.49 -8.94
N LEU A 178 -6.00 -16.05 -7.79
CA LEU A 178 -6.39 -17.46 -7.71
C LEU A 178 -7.55 -17.82 -8.67
N HIS A 179 -8.37 -16.82 -9.03
CA HIS A 179 -9.48 -16.95 -10.00
C HIS A 179 -9.05 -16.69 -11.45
N ARG A 180 -7.85 -16.16 -11.68
CA ARG A 180 -7.36 -15.77 -13.01
C ARG A 180 -6.37 -16.76 -13.60
N ALA A 181 -5.64 -17.51 -12.76
CA ALA A 181 -4.67 -18.50 -13.21
C ALA A 181 -4.62 -19.70 -12.26
N GLY A 182 -4.53 -20.91 -12.81
CA GLY A 182 -4.36 -22.13 -12.02
C GLY A 182 -2.97 -22.28 -11.39
N THR A 183 -1.97 -21.58 -11.93
CA THR A 183 -0.61 -21.54 -11.37
C THR A 183 0.02 -20.20 -11.68
N PHE A 184 0.65 -19.57 -10.69
CA PHE A 184 1.34 -18.29 -10.84
C PHE A 184 2.40 -18.09 -9.75
N GLN A 185 3.25 -17.07 -9.93
CA GLN A 185 4.28 -16.71 -8.97
C GLN A 185 4.12 -15.24 -8.59
N LEU A 186 4.28 -14.92 -7.30
CA LEU A 186 4.36 -13.55 -6.82
C LEU A 186 5.72 -13.30 -6.16
N PRO A 187 6.44 -12.22 -6.53
CA PRO A 187 7.67 -11.84 -5.86
C PRO A 187 7.43 -11.58 -4.36
N TYR A 188 8.35 -12.10 -3.54
CA TYR A 188 8.32 -11.90 -2.10
C TYR A 188 8.89 -10.53 -1.73
N ALA A 189 8.12 -9.69 -1.05
CA ALA A 189 8.60 -8.46 -0.43
C ALA A 189 9.45 -8.79 0.83
N GLY A 190 10.74 -9.07 0.61
CA GLY A 190 11.71 -9.30 1.69
C GLY A 190 12.19 -8.00 2.35
N GLY A 191 12.76 -8.11 3.56
CA GLY A 191 13.62 -7.07 4.15
C GLY A 191 12.99 -6.14 5.19
N CYS A 192 12.18 -6.63 6.15
CA CYS A 192 11.88 -5.82 7.33
C CYS A 192 12.23 -6.50 8.65
N ASP A 193 13.21 -5.92 9.36
CA ASP A 193 13.58 -6.23 10.73
C ASP A 193 12.56 -5.76 11.79
N LEU A 194 11.40 -5.22 11.40
CA LEU A 194 10.27 -4.95 12.31
C LEU A 194 9.27 -6.11 12.29
N GLY A 195 9.66 -7.20 12.97
CA GLY A 195 8.81 -8.32 13.33
C GLY A 195 8.51 -9.27 12.18
N THR A 196 8.75 -10.56 12.40
CA THR A 196 8.31 -11.67 11.54
C THR A 196 6.79 -11.78 11.57
N ARG A 197 6.07 -10.81 10.97
CA ARG A 197 4.65 -10.99 10.64
C ARG A 197 4.58 -12.16 9.68
N THR A 198 3.96 -13.25 10.13
CA THR A 198 3.82 -14.47 9.36
C THR A 198 2.82 -14.21 8.23
N VAL A 199 3.12 -14.72 7.04
CA VAL A 199 2.16 -14.74 5.92
C VAL A 199 1.18 -15.90 6.01
N GLU A 200 1.43 -16.81 6.95
CA GLU A 200 0.63 -17.99 7.23
C GLU A 200 -0.87 -17.73 7.42
N PRO A 201 -1.32 -16.62 8.05
CA PRO A 201 -2.75 -16.33 8.16
C PRO A 201 -3.42 -16.15 6.79
N HIS A 202 -2.75 -15.49 5.84
CA HIS A 202 -3.26 -15.37 4.47
C HIS A 202 -3.33 -16.74 3.79
N MET A 203 -2.28 -17.55 3.92
CA MET A 203 -2.24 -18.89 3.32
C MET A 203 -3.36 -19.77 3.88
N THR A 204 -3.54 -19.75 5.20
CA THR A 204 -4.60 -20.50 5.88
C THR A 204 -5.98 -20.08 5.39
N ALA A 205 -6.25 -18.78 5.26
CA ALA A 205 -7.52 -18.30 4.74
C ALA A 205 -7.74 -18.70 3.27
N LEU A 206 -6.71 -18.58 2.42
CA LEU A 206 -6.84 -18.83 0.97
C LEU A 206 -6.86 -20.32 0.60
N ARG A 207 -6.30 -21.20 1.42
CA ARG A 207 -6.41 -22.67 1.24
C ARG A 207 -7.86 -23.15 1.19
N HIS A 208 -8.80 -22.46 1.84
CA HIS A 208 -10.23 -22.78 1.75
C HIS A 208 -10.81 -22.61 0.34
N PHE A 209 -10.17 -21.80 -0.51
CA PHE A 209 -10.52 -21.60 -1.91
C PHE A 209 -9.64 -22.43 -2.86
N GLY A 210 -8.83 -23.34 -2.32
CA GLY A 210 -7.99 -24.25 -3.09
C GLY A 210 -6.63 -23.69 -3.46
N LEU A 211 -6.24 -22.55 -2.90
CA LEU A 211 -4.94 -21.97 -3.13
C LEU A 211 -3.90 -22.62 -2.20
N ASP A 212 -2.98 -23.38 -2.77
CA ASP A 212 -1.76 -23.79 -2.10
C ASP A 212 -0.63 -22.82 -2.46
N VAL A 213 0.17 -22.44 -1.47
CA VAL A 213 1.27 -21.49 -1.65
C VAL A 213 2.52 -22.02 -0.98
N VAL A 214 3.57 -22.17 -1.78
CA VAL A 214 4.91 -22.54 -1.31
C VAL A 214 5.79 -21.30 -1.36
N ALA A 215 6.26 -20.86 -0.20
CA ALA A 215 7.25 -19.80 -0.11
C ALA A 215 8.63 -20.35 -0.50
N THR A 216 9.27 -19.70 -1.47
CA THR A 216 10.66 -19.96 -1.89
C THR A 216 11.53 -18.74 -1.56
N ASP A 217 12.84 -18.81 -1.83
CA ASP A 217 13.79 -17.74 -1.49
C ASP A 217 13.40 -16.36 -2.02
N GLN A 218 12.72 -16.29 -3.17
CA GLN A 218 12.41 -15.03 -3.85
C GLN A 218 10.93 -14.84 -4.22
N ASN A 219 10.12 -15.91 -4.17
CA ASN A 219 8.74 -15.89 -4.67
C ASN A 219 7.80 -16.75 -3.83
N TYR A 220 6.52 -16.38 -3.82
CA TYR A 220 5.40 -17.26 -3.51
C TYR A 220 5.01 -18.01 -4.77
N GLN A 221 5.09 -19.34 -4.75
CA GLN A 221 4.59 -20.19 -5.82
C GLN A 221 3.17 -20.61 -5.46
N ALA A 222 2.18 -20.16 -6.23
CA ALA A 222 0.77 -20.38 -5.96
C ALA A 222 0.19 -21.36 -6.98
N THR A 223 -0.54 -22.35 -6.48
CA THR A 223 -1.28 -23.33 -7.29
C THR A 223 -2.71 -23.42 -6.81
N THR A 224 -3.66 -23.24 -7.71
CA THR A 224 -5.10 -23.36 -7.41
C THR A 224 -5.59 -24.75 -7.80
N SER A 225 -6.20 -25.45 -6.85
CA SER A 225 -6.88 -26.72 -7.06
C SER A 225 -8.40 -26.54 -6.87
N PRO A 226 -9.24 -27.33 -7.56
CA PRO A 226 -10.66 -27.37 -7.23
C PRO A 226 -10.85 -27.74 -5.77
N VAL A 227 -11.72 -27.02 -5.07
CA VAL A 227 -12.15 -27.39 -3.71
C VAL A 227 -13.49 -28.08 -3.76
N ASP A 228 -13.57 -29.23 -3.09
CA ASP A 228 -14.86 -29.79 -2.70
C ASP A 228 -15.51 -28.77 -1.79
N GLY A 229 -16.70 -28.27 -2.15
CA GLY A 229 -17.39 -27.10 -1.58
C GLY A 229 -17.65 -27.16 -0.06
N SER A 230 -16.56 -27.16 0.71
CA SER A 230 -16.51 -27.27 2.16
C SER A 230 -17.09 -25.98 2.74
N ARG A 231 -18.37 -26.06 3.10
CA ARG A 231 -19.16 -24.95 3.67
C ARG A 231 -18.76 -24.62 5.12
N ARG A 232 -17.57 -25.00 5.57
CA ARG A 232 -17.11 -24.66 6.92
C ARG A 232 -16.70 -23.20 6.95
N PRO A 233 -17.05 -22.45 8.01
CA PRO A 233 -16.58 -21.09 8.16
C PRO A 233 -15.05 -21.03 8.14
N ILE A 234 -14.51 -20.03 7.44
CA ILE A 234 -13.10 -19.65 7.48
C ILE A 234 -12.89 -18.89 8.79
N VAL A 235 -12.10 -19.46 9.70
CA VAL A 235 -11.79 -18.82 10.98
C VAL A 235 -10.41 -18.18 10.88
N LEU A 236 -10.36 -16.86 10.89
CA LEU A 236 -9.10 -16.13 10.91
C LEU A 236 -8.49 -16.25 12.31
N THR A 237 -7.43 -17.04 12.46
CA THR A 237 -6.75 -17.26 13.74
C THR A 237 -6.05 -15.99 14.25
N GLU A 238 -5.67 -15.11 13.33
CA GLU A 238 -5.15 -13.78 13.59
C GLU A 238 -6.07 -12.75 12.93
N ARG A 239 -6.55 -11.78 13.70
CA ARG A 239 -7.39 -10.69 13.18
C ARG A 239 -6.50 -9.64 12.50
N GLY A 240 -6.22 -9.86 11.22
CA GLY A 240 -5.50 -8.90 10.38
C GLY A 240 -6.43 -8.25 9.35
N ASP A 241 -6.25 -6.95 9.11
CA ASP A 241 -6.98 -6.20 8.08
C ASP A 241 -6.72 -6.81 6.70
N THR A 242 -5.46 -6.91 6.30
CA THR A 242 -5.05 -7.47 5.00
C THR A 242 -5.43 -8.94 4.84
N VAL A 243 -5.46 -9.71 5.92
CA VAL A 243 -5.88 -11.13 5.90
C VAL A 243 -7.37 -11.21 5.60
N THR A 244 -8.17 -10.36 6.26
CA THR A 244 -9.61 -10.26 6.04
C THR A 244 -9.91 -9.80 4.62
N GLU A 245 -9.19 -8.79 4.13
CA GLU A 245 -9.32 -8.30 2.75
C GLU A 245 -8.98 -9.39 1.73
N ASN A 246 -7.89 -10.13 1.90
CA ASN A 246 -7.52 -11.20 0.97
C ASN A 246 -8.57 -12.32 0.93
N ALA A 247 -9.14 -12.66 2.09
CA ALA A 247 -10.24 -13.61 2.18
C ALA A 247 -11.52 -13.09 1.50
N LEU A 248 -11.83 -11.80 1.64
CA LEU A 248 -12.95 -11.14 0.94
C LEU A 248 -12.76 -11.14 -0.57
N LEU A 249 -11.56 -10.81 -1.05
CA LEU A 249 -11.22 -10.82 -2.47
C LEU A 249 -11.38 -12.23 -3.07
N ALA A 250 -10.95 -13.26 -2.36
CA ALA A 250 -11.15 -14.65 -2.78
C ALA A 250 -12.63 -15.05 -2.75
N ALA A 251 -13.37 -14.68 -1.70
CA ALA A 251 -14.79 -15.00 -1.55
C ALA A 251 -15.68 -14.32 -2.59
N ALA A 252 -15.31 -13.12 -3.07
CA ALA A 252 -16.09 -12.34 -4.02
C ALA A 252 -16.34 -13.06 -5.36
N LEU A 253 -15.38 -13.88 -5.82
CA LEU A 253 -15.51 -14.68 -7.05
C LEU A 253 -15.78 -16.18 -6.80
N TYR A 254 -16.06 -16.55 -5.55
CA TYR A 254 -16.42 -17.93 -5.21
C TYR A 254 -17.91 -18.18 -5.46
N ASP A 255 -18.25 -19.25 -6.18
CA ASP A 255 -19.65 -19.62 -6.46
C ASP A 255 -20.32 -20.25 -5.23
N GLY A 256 -20.79 -19.40 -4.31
CA GLY A 256 -21.52 -19.80 -3.12
C GLY A 256 -21.39 -18.83 -1.93
N GLU A 257 -21.95 -19.25 -0.79
CA GLU A 257 -21.79 -18.54 0.49
C GLU A 257 -20.45 -18.91 1.14
N THR A 258 -19.67 -17.89 1.47
CA THR A 258 -18.49 -18.00 2.33
C THR A 258 -18.76 -17.29 3.65
N VAL A 259 -18.51 -17.98 4.77
CA VAL A 259 -18.60 -17.37 6.11
C VAL A 259 -17.19 -17.13 6.64
N ILE A 260 -16.82 -15.87 6.89
CA ILE A 260 -15.54 -15.47 7.46
C ILE A 260 -15.77 -15.08 8.93
N ARG A 261 -15.09 -15.73 9.86
CA ARG A 261 -15.16 -15.47 11.31
C ARG A 261 -13.87 -14.84 11.81
N ASN A 262 -14.01 -14.01 12.83
CA ASN A 262 -12.95 -13.17 13.36
C ASN A 262 -12.38 -12.19 12.30
N ALA A 263 -13.25 -11.74 11.39
CA ALA A 263 -12.96 -10.70 10.43
C ALA A 263 -12.60 -9.39 11.14
N SER A 264 -11.72 -8.60 10.54
CA SER A 264 -11.46 -7.25 11.02
C SER A 264 -12.62 -6.31 10.65
N PRO A 265 -13.21 -5.58 11.61
CA PRO A 265 -14.27 -4.61 11.34
C PRO A 265 -13.73 -3.23 10.93
N ASN A 266 -12.44 -3.12 10.60
CA ASN A 266 -11.76 -1.85 10.39
C ASN A 266 -12.18 -1.13 9.09
N TYR A 267 -11.93 0.18 9.00
CA TYR A 267 -12.46 1.05 7.95
C TYR A 267 -12.13 0.61 6.53
N MET A 268 -10.88 0.18 6.27
CA MET A 268 -10.45 -0.30 4.95
C MET A 268 -11.15 -1.59 4.52
N VAL A 269 -11.47 -2.47 5.49
CA VAL A 269 -12.21 -3.71 5.25
C VAL A 269 -13.66 -3.40 4.90
N GLN A 270 -14.28 -2.48 5.65
CA GLN A 270 -15.65 -2.04 5.37
C GLN A 270 -15.74 -1.37 3.99
N ASP A 271 -14.77 -0.51 3.66
CA ASP A 271 -14.72 0.17 2.36
C ASP A 271 -14.54 -0.82 1.19
N LEU A 272 -13.72 -1.86 1.38
CA LEU A 272 -13.65 -2.97 0.42
C LEU A 272 -14.99 -3.70 0.28
N CYS A 273 -15.70 -3.97 1.38
CA CYS A 273 -17.02 -4.59 1.32
C CYS A 273 -18.01 -3.75 0.50
N PHE A 274 -18.10 -2.44 0.76
CA PHE A 274 -19.00 -1.55 0.02
C PHE A 274 -18.64 -1.47 -1.47
N PHE A 275 -17.34 -1.48 -1.81
CA PHE A 275 -16.90 -1.58 -3.20
C PHE A 275 -17.33 -2.91 -3.86
N LEU A 276 -17.17 -4.04 -3.17
CA LEU A 276 -17.62 -5.34 -3.65
C LEU A 276 -19.16 -5.39 -3.83
N GLU A 277 -19.92 -4.72 -2.97
CA GLU A 277 -21.37 -4.54 -3.15
C GLU A 277 -21.71 -3.77 -4.42
N LYS A 278 -20.94 -2.73 -4.79
CA LYS A 278 -21.11 -2.04 -6.08
C LYS A 278 -20.82 -2.95 -7.29
N LEU A 279 -19.96 -3.97 -7.12
CA LEU A 279 -19.72 -5.01 -8.12
C LEU A 279 -20.80 -6.12 -8.12
N GLY A 280 -21.76 -6.02 -7.20
CA GLY A 280 -22.91 -6.90 -7.07
C GLY A 280 -22.68 -8.12 -6.19
N VAL A 281 -21.60 -8.17 -5.41
CA VAL A 281 -21.37 -9.20 -4.38
C VAL A 281 -22.21 -8.83 -3.16
N ALA A 282 -23.05 -9.73 -2.66
CA ALA A 282 -23.82 -9.45 -1.44
C ALA A 282 -22.99 -9.82 -0.19
N ILE A 283 -22.90 -8.91 0.78
CA ILE A 283 -22.09 -9.10 1.98
C ILE A 283 -22.90 -8.75 3.22
N ASP A 284 -23.17 -9.75 4.07
CA ASP A 284 -23.82 -9.54 5.36
C ASP A 284 -22.77 -9.35 6.46
N GLY A 285 -23.11 -8.52 7.46
CA GLY A 285 -22.30 -8.34 8.66
C GLY A 285 -21.13 -7.36 8.53
N ILE A 286 -21.14 -6.48 7.53
CA ILE A 286 -20.12 -5.43 7.35
C ILE A 286 -19.97 -4.63 8.66
N GLY A 287 -18.72 -4.37 9.07
CA GLY A 287 -18.39 -3.74 10.35
C GLY A 287 -18.48 -4.65 11.58
N THR A 288 -18.81 -5.94 11.40
CA THR A 288 -18.78 -6.93 12.47
C THR A 288 -17.60 -7.90 12.32
N THR A 289 -17.42 -8.79 13.30
CA THR A 289 -16.37 -9.83 13.25
C THR A 289 -16.79 -11.09 12.50
N THR A 290 -17.99 -11.13 11.93
CA THR A 290 -18.47 -12.25 11.12
C THR A 290 -19.08 -11.72 9.82
N LEU A 291 -18.45 -12.05 8.69
CA LEU A 291 -18.92 -11.69 7.36
C LEU A 291 -19.51 -12.91 6.67
N ARG A 292 -20.64 -12.73 5.97
CA ARG A 292 -21.16 -13.73 5.02
C ARG A 292 -21.11 -13.12 3.64
N VAL A 293 -20.34 -13.74 2.76
CA VAL A 293 -20.08 -13.26 1.41
C VAL A 293 -20.77 -14.21 0.44
N HIS A 294 -21.68 -13.67 -0.37
CA HIS A 294 -22.33 -14.40 -1.45
C HIS A 294 -21.63 -14.02 -2.75
N GLY A 295 -20.63 -14.81 -3.10
CA GLY A 295 -19.76 -14.55 -4.25
C GLY A 295 -20.45 -14.81 -5.59
N LYS A 296 -19.77 -14.44 -6.68
CA LYS A 296 -20.25 -14.55 -8.06
C LYS A 296 -19.26 -15.30 -8.94
N THR A 297 -19.74 -16.01 -9.94
CA THR A 297 -18.85 -16.69 -10.92
C THR A 297 -18.03 -15.71 -11.77
N SER A 298 -18.51 -14.48 -11.96
CA SER A 298 -17.82 -13.43 -12.72
C SER A 298 -18.34 -12.04 -12.37
N ILE A 299 -17.49 -11.03 -12.60
CA ILE A 299 -17.79 -9.62 -12.41
C ILE A 299 -17.35 -8.85 -13.66
N ALA A 300 -18.29 -8.10 -14.25
CA ALA A 300 -18.12 -7.33 -15.48
C ALA A 300 -18.96 -6.05 -15.40
N THR A 301 -18.63 -5.19 -14.44
CA THR A 301 -19.43 -4.01 -14.10
C THR A 301 -18.59 -2.75 -14.25
N ASP A 302 -19.08 -1.73 -14.95
CA ASP A 302 -18.48 -0.41 -14.87
C ASP A 302 -18.81 0.19 -13.50
N VAL A 303 -17.78 0.48 -12.70
CA VAL A 303 -17.94 0.95 -11.32
C VAL A 303 -17.20 2.28 -11.13
N ASP A 304 -17.85 3.19 -10.43
CA ASP A 304 -17.31 4.46 -9.97
C ASP A 304 -17.40 4.49 -8.45
N TYR A 305 -16.25 4.53 -7.77
CA TYR A 305 -16.17 4.39 -6.32
C TYR A 305 -15.20 5.39 -5.71
N ALA A 306 -15.56 5.95 -4.56
CA ALA A 306 -14.74 6.88 -3.81
C ALA A 306 -14.45 6.31 -2.40
N PRO A 307 -13.21 5.93 -2.09
CA PRO A 307 -12.86 5.48 -0.73
C PRO A 307 -13.13 6.55 0.32
N SER A 308 -13.49 6.12 1.53
CA SER A 308 -13.70 7.01 2.67
C SER A 308 -12.41 7.73 3.09
N GLU A 309 -12.55 8.73 3.93
CA GLU A 309 -11.45 9.48 4.54
C GLU A 309 -10.56 8.63 5.46
N ASP A 310 -9.32 9.06 5.65
CA ASP A 310 -8.32 8.35 6.47
C ASP A 310 -8.38 8.77 7.94
N PRO A 311 -8.82 7.90 8.87
CA PRO A 311 -8.80 8.21 10.31
C PRO A 311 -7.38 8.44 10.83
N ILE A 312 -6.36 7.81 10.22
CA ILE A 312 -4.96 7.97 10.64
C ILE A 312 -4.45 9.39 10.31
N GLU A 313 -4.84 9.94 9.16
CA GLU A 313 -4.52 11.34 8.82
C GLU A 313 -5.30 12.30 9.71
N ALA A 314 -6.60 12.03 9.94
CA ALA A 314 -7.42 12.84 10.86
C ALA A 314 -6.79 12.93 12.26
N MET A 315 -6.39 11.79 12.84
CA MET A 315 -5.73 11.75 14.14
C MET A 315 -4.36 12.43 14.11
N SER A 316 -3.62 12.36 13.01
CA SER A 316 -2.35 13.08 12.86
C SER A 316 -2.54 14.59 12.90
N LEU A 317 -3.59 15.11 12.25
CA LEU A 317 -3.94 16.53 12.24
C LEU A 317 -4.43 17.02 13.60
N ILE A 318 -5.28 16.23 14.28
CA ILE A 318 -5.73 16.52 15.65
C ILE A 318 -4.54 16.53 16.61
N SER A 319 -3.64 15.55 16.51
CA SER A 319 -2.42 15.48 17.32
C SER A 319 -1.54 16.71 17.13
N ALA A 320 -1.39 17.19 15.88
CA ALA A 320 -0.64 18.41 15.60
C ALA A 320 -1.26 19.61 16.34
N ALA A 321 -2.59 19.77 16.31
CA ALA A 321 -3.29 20.83 17.02
C ALA A 321 -3.09 20.75 18.54
N ILE A 322 -3.15 19.55 19.11
CA ILE A 322 -2.94 19.31 20.55
C ILE A 322 -1.52 19.73 20.97
N VAL A 323 -0.50 19.25 20.25
CA VAL A 323 0.91 19.52 20.60
C VAL A 323 1.28 20.99 20.43
N THR A 324 0.69 21.69 19.45
CA THR A 324 0.90 23.13 19.24
C THR A 324 -0.09 24.01 20.00
N ARG A 325 -0.94 23.43 20.88
CA ARG A 325 -1.99 24.14 21.64
C ARG A 325 -2.83 25.07 20.77
N SER A 326 -3.19 24.57 19.60
CA SER A 326 -3.82 25.34 18.54
C SER A 326 -5.29 24.98 18.37
N SER A 327 -6.07 25.90 17.81
CA SER A 327 -7.46 25.66 17.43
C SER A 327 -7.55 25.63 15.91
N ILE A 328 -7.88 24.46 15.36
CA ILE A 328 -8.06 24.24 13.91
C ILE A 328 -9.34 23.44 13.69
N THR A 329 -9.89 23.54 12.49
CA THR A 329 -11.00 22.69 12.05
C THR A 329 -10.49 21.59 11.13
N VAL A 330 -10.57 20.34 11.57
CA VAL A 330 -10.34 19.17 10.72
C VAL A 330 -11.69 18.74 10.16
N ARG A 331 -11.85 18.82 8.84
CA ARG A 331 -13.09 18.56 8.11
C ARG A 331 -13.08 17.15 7.54
N ARG A 332 -14.27 16.54 7.39
CA ARG A 332 -14.47 15.19 6.85
C ARG A 332 -13.78 14.12 7.69
N VAL A 333 -13.95 14.16 9.01
CA VAL A 333 -13.29 13.22 9.92
C VAL A 333 -14.15 11.97 10.00
N PRO A 334 -13.66 10.77 9.65
CA PRO A 334 -14.47 9.55 9.68
C PRO A 334 -14.76 9.14 11.13
N ILE A 335 -15.85 9.69 11.69
CA ILE A 335 -16.04 9.86 13.13
C ILE A 335 -16.15 8.52 13.86
N GLU A 336 -16.80 7.54 13.23
CA GLU A 336 -16.99 6.20 13.79
C GLU A 336 -15.67 5.45 14.04
N PHE A 337 -14.61 5.79 13.30
CA PHE A 337 -13.27 5.21 13.45
C PHE A 337 -12.33 6.07 14.30
N MET A 338 -12.87 7.13 14.92
CA MET A 338 -12.15 8.06 15.80
C MET A 338 -12.74 8.09 17.21
N GLU A 339 -13.87 7.40 17.46
CA GLU A 339 -14.61 7.46 18.72
C GLU A 339 -13.77 7.03 19.92
N ILE A 340 -12.92 6.00 19.77
CA ILE A 340 -12.05 5.51 20.85
C ILE A 340 -10.96 6.54 21.18
N GLU A 341 -10.26 7.05 20.16
CA GLU A 341 -9.20 8.03 20.31
C GLU A 341 -9.74 9.32 20.91
N LEU A 342 -10.89 9.80 20.43
CA LEU A 342 -11.53 11.02 20.94
C LEU A 342 -12.00 10.85 22.38
N ALA A 343 -12.57 9.71 22.75
CA ALA A 343 -12.98 9.45 24.14
C ALA A 343 -11.77 9.47 25.10
N LEU A 344 -10.64 8.86 24.70
CA LEU A 344 -9.41 8.92 25.49
C LEU A 344 -8.87 10.35 25.62
N LEU A 345 -8.95 11.14 24.54
CA LEU A 345 -8.52 12.54 24.56
C LEU A 345 -9.41 13.41 25.44
N GLU A 346 -10.72 13.16 25.47
CA GLU A 346 -11.66 13.83 26.40
C GLU A 346 -11.28 13.57 27.85
N GLU A 347 -10.93 12.33 28.21
CA GLU A 347 -10.41 12.00 29.55
C GLU A 347 -9.12 12.75 29.89
N MET A 348 -8.30 13.04 28.87
CA MET A 348 -7.09 13.86 28.99
C MET A 348 -7.36 15.37 29.00
N GLY A 349 -8.63 15.80 28.92
CA GLY A 349 -9.04 17.20 28.95
C GLY A 349 -9.00 17.91 27.59
N PHE A 350 -8.95 17.16 26.48
CA PHE A 350 -9.05 17.74 25.14
C PHE A 350 -10.47 18.28 24.91
N SER A 351 -10.56 19.56 24.55
CA SER A 351 -11.82 20.24 24.25
C SER A 351 -11.97 20.43 22.74
N TYR A 352 -13.09 19.99 22.19
CA TYR A 352 -13.39 20.14 20.77
C TYR A 352 -14.91 20.21 20.55
N GLU A 353 -15.30 20.72 19.38
CA GLU A 353 -16.69 20.75 18.91
C GLU A 353 -16.82 19.83 17.70
N ARG A 354 -17.97 19.16 17.57
CA ARG A 354 -18.31 18.32 16.42
C ARG A 354 -19.39 19.03 15.60
N SER A 355 -19.21 19.06 14.27
CA SER A 355 -20.29 19.47 13.36
C SER A 355 -21.36 18.39 13.28
N GLU A 356 -22.49 18.68 12.62
CA GLU A 356 -23.48 17.67 12.27
C GLU A 356 -22.85 16.57 11.38
N GLU A 357 -23.20 15.31 11.65
CA GLU A 357 -22.71 14.15 10.89
C GLU A 357 -23.32 14.12 9.48
N TYR A 358 -22.52 13.72 8.49
CA TYR A 358 -22.98 13.46 7.13
C TYR A 358 -22.23 12.28 6.52
N LEU A 359 -22.67 11.82 5.34
CA LEU A 359 -22.07 10.66 4.69
C LEU A 359 -20.88 11.03 3.80
N ALA A 360 -19.87 10.17 3.80
CA ALA A 360 -18.78 10.20 2.84
C ALA A 360 -19.26 9.89 1.42
N LEU A 361 -18.36 10.04 0.43
CA LEU A 361 -18.70 9.81 -0.97
C LEU A 361 -19.03 8.34 -1.29
N ASN A 362 -18.57 7.39 -0.47
CA ASN A 362 -19.00 6.00 -0.58
C ASN A 362 -20.48 5.79 -0.18
N GLY A 363 -21.10 6.76 0.50
CA GLY A 363 -22.49 6.70 0.95
C GLY A 363 -22.71 5.92 2.25
N HIS A 364 -21.65 5.50 2.94
CA HIS A 364 -21.73 4.65 4.13
C HIS A 364 -21.00 5.23 5.34
N THR A 365 -19.76 5.68 5.17
CA THR A 365 -18.92 6.17 6.29
C THR A 365 -19.46 7.49 6.84
N ARG A 366 -19.53 7.61 8.18
CA ARG A 366 -19.97 8.82 8.88
C ARG A 366 -18.82 9.81 9.05
N LEU A 367 -19.03 11.07 8.68
CA LEU A 367 -18.04 12.17 8.67
C LEU A 367 -18.36 13.32 9.63
#